data_AF-A0A1I8GMX3-F1
#
_entry.id   AF-A0A1I8GMX3-F1
#
_cell.length_a   1.000
_cell.length_b   1.000
_cell.length_c   1.000
_cell.angle_alpha   90.00
_cell.angle_beta   90.00
_cell.angle_gamma   90.00
#
_symmetry.space_group_name_H-M   'P 1'
#
loop_
_entity.id
_entity.type
_entity.pdbx_description
1 polymer ?
#
loop_
_entity_poly.entity_id
_entity_poly.type
_entity_poly.pdbx_seq_one_letter_code
_entity_poly.pdbx_strand_id
1 'polypeptide(L)'
;PYTALLLDSLFDRLTASSGDASVRDLAAQSLREFLTWSVRQQMPSSGADSTASFYSRNVKSIVKRVCLLALHPASSKRLGAALAFNAVYAQFREEDSLVNAFAFELLHCFMRSIQLADADDASLGTVEQCDLALDHLERIMVERAAALKVESQGRRTPLGSKWTSATLEVAVRWLVGQCGQPESACRAAAMRLLVNDGSPTDRRRRVRGGLARCLLTSSPEKRQQTAASPRQFFQALLKQFKANYFYDRWE
;
A
#
# COMPACT_ATOMS: atom_id res chain seq x y z
N PRO A 1 -3.96 -8.56 -27.08
CA PRO A 1 -5.41 -8.23 -27.12
C PRO A 1 -6.22 -9.05 -26.11
N TYR A 2 -6.12 -10.39 -26.14
CA TYR A 2 -6.90 -11.28 -25.28
C TYR A 2 -6.62 -11.13 -23.78
N THR A 3 -5.37 -10.93 -23.38
CA THR A 3 -5.00 -10.68 -21.96
C THR A 3 -5.55 -9.36 -21.42
N ALA A 4 -5.61 -8.32 -22.26
CA ALA A 4 -6.19 -7.04 -21.87
C ALA A 4 -7.69 -7.19 -21.61
N LEU A 5 -8.41 -7.84 -22.54
CA LEU A 5 -9.85 -8.12 -22.44
C LEU A 5 -10.20 -8.99 -21.22
N LEU A 6 -9.38 -10.01 -20.93
CA LEU A 6 -9.55 -10.83 -19.72
C LEU A 6 -9.42 -9.98 -18.45
N LEU A 7 -8.41 -9.13 -18.39
CA LEU A 7 -8.24 -8.28 -17.21
C LEU A 7 -9.36 -7.24 -17.10
N ASP A 8 -9.80 -6.65 -18.21
CA ASP A 8 -10.92 -5.70 -18.22
C ASP A 8 -12.20 -6.37 -17.72
N SER A 9 -12.53 -7.57 -18.20
CA SER A 9 -13.72 -8.30 -17.74
C SER A 9 -13.64 -8.65 -16.25
N LEU A 10 -12.47 -9.05 -15.74
CA LEU A 10 -12.29 -9.30 -14.31
C LEU A 10 -12.46 -8.02 -13.47
N PHE A 11 -11.92 -6.89 -13.92
CA PHE A 11 -12.08 -5.60 -13.24
C PHE A 11 -13.54 -5.08 -13.32
N ASP A 12 -14.25 -5.32 -14.41
CA ASP A 12 -15.68 -5.00 -14.52
C ASP A 12 -16.50 -5.78 -13.49
N ARG A 13 -16.19 -7.08 -13.29
CA ARG A 13 -16.86 -7.88 -12.25
C ARG A 13 -16.49 -7.43 -10.83
N LEU A 14 -15.24 -7.02 -10.59
CA LEU A 14 -14.80 -6.50 -9.29
C LEU A 14 -15.44 -5.17 -8.90
N THR A 15 -15.71 -4.33 -9.90
CA THR A 15 -16.17 -2.94 -9.71
C THR A 15 -17.68 -2.76 -9.91
N ALA A 16 -18.41 -3.85 -10.16
CA ALA A 16 -19.85 -3.83 -10.34
C ALA A 16 -20.55 -3.29 -9.08
N SER A 17 -21.41 -2.27 -9.26
CA SER A 17 -22.17 -1.65 -8.16
C SER A 17 -23.33 -2.52 -7.64
N SER A 18 -23.90 -3.36 -8.50
CA SER A 18 -25.00 -4.28 -8.19
C SER A 18 -24.56 -5.71 -8.51
N GLY A 19 -23.82 -6.32 -7.59
CA GLY A 19 -23.26 -7.65 -7.82
C GLY A 19 -23.04 -8.42 -6.52
N ASP A 20 -23.22 -9.73 -6.60
CA ASP A 20 -23.01 -10.63 -5.47
C ASP A 20 -21.55 -10.56 -4.99
N ALA A 21 -21.35 -10.52 -3.67
CA ALA A 21 -20.01 -10.53 -3.07
C ALA A 21 -19.18 -11.74 -3.55
N SER A 22 -19.82 -12.90 -3.74
CA SER A 22 -19.20 -14.12 -4.25
C SER A 22 -18.59 -13.95 -5.65
N VAL A 23 -19.21 -13.15 -6.53
CA VAL A 23 -18.69 -12.88 -7.87
C VAL A 23 -17.42 -12.03 -7.79
N ARG A 24 -17.39 -11.04 -6.90
CA ARG A 24 -16.21 -10.19 -6.69
C ARG A 24 -15.05 -11.01 -6.11
N ASP A 25 -15.33 -11.90 -5.16
CA ASP A 25 -14.33 -12.80 -4.60
C ASP A 25 -13.79 -13.77 -5.65
N LEU A 26 -14.65 -14.34 -6.47
CA LEU A 26 -14.24 -15.22 -7.57
C LEU A 26 -13.36 -14.47 -8.59
N ALA A 27 -13.72 -13.24 -8.95
CA ALA A 27 -12.93 -12.42 -9.87
C ALA A 27 -11.55 -12.08 -9.27
N ALA A 28 -11.49 -11.76 -7.97
CA ALA A 28 -10.23 -11.53 -7.25
C ALA A 28 -9.34 -12.79 -7.24
N GLN A 29 -9.93 -13.97 -6.98
CA GLN A 29 -9.22 -15.24 -7.03
C GLN A 29 -8.70 -15.55 -8.44
N SER A 30 -9.52 -15.29 -9.47
CA SER A 30 -9.13 -15.46 -10.87
C SER A 30 -7.96 -14.56 -11.27
N LEU A 31 -7.89 -13.31 -10.76
CA LEU A 31 -6.72 -12.45 -10.96
C LEU A 31 -5.44 -13.07 -10.37
N ARG A 32 -5.53 -13.60 -9.14
CA ARG A 32 -4.40 -14.25 -8.47
C ARG A 32 -3.94 -15.48 -9.23
N GLU A 33 -4.87 -16.31 -9.69
CA GLU A 33 -4.55 -17.50 -10.48
C GLU A 33 -3.92 -17.13 -11.82
N PHE A 34 -4.50 -16.17 -12.54
CA PHE A 34 -3.95 -15.66 -13.80
C PHE A 34 -2.48 -15.26 -13.65
N LEU A 35 -2.13 -14.51 -12.59
CA LEU A 35 -0.74 -14.13 -12.32
C LEU A 35 0.13 -15.31 -11.90
N THR A 36 -0.40 -16.22 -11.07
CA THR A 36 0.34 -17.43 -10.64
C THR A 36 0.71 -18.31 -11.83
N TRP A 37 -0.21 -18.46 -12.80
CA TRP A 37 0.06 -19.18 -14.04
C TRP A 37 0.93 -18.39 -15.01
N SER A 38 0.86 -17.06 -15.01
CA SER A 38 1.79 -16.20 -15.78
C SER A 38 3.25 -16.41 -15.37
N VAL A 39 3.51 -16.70 -14.09
CA VAL A 39 4.86 -17.10 -13.62
C VAL A 39 5.21 -18.49 -14.13
N ARG A 40 4.30 -19.47 -14.03
CA ARG A 40 4.58 -20.87 -14.42
C ARG A 40 4.76 -21.06 -15.93
N GLN A 41 4.15 -20.22 -16.75
CA GLN A 41 4.34 -20.24 -18.22
C GLN A 41 5.70 -19.65 -18.66
N GLN A 42 6.62 -19.37 -17.73
CA GLN A 42 8.02 -19.12 -18.04
C GLN A 42 8.68 -20.37 -18.66
N MET A 43 8.40 -20.64 -19.93
CA MET A 43 9.09 -21.69 -20.69
C MET A 43 10.58 -21.33 -20.82
N PRO A 44 11.51 -22.27 -20.57
CA PRO A 44 12.95 -21.99 -20.55
C PRO A 44 13.58 -21.74 -21.94
N SER A 45 12.79 -21.70 -23.01
CA SER A 45 13.29 -21.78 -24.40
C SER A 45 13.36 -20.45 -25.17
N SER A 46 12.92 -19.33 -24.60
CA SER A 46 13.03 -18.01 -25.24
C SER A 46 13.56 -16.97 -24.25
N GLY A 47 14.82 -16.56 -24.44
CA GLY A 47 15.56 -15.47 -23.78
C GLY A 47 14.99 -14.91 -22.47
N ALA A 48 15.73 -15.11 -21.37
CA ALA A 48 15.40 -14.70 -20.01
C ALA A 48 14.84 -13.26 -19.88
N ASP A 49 15.28 -12.33 -20.73
CA ASP A 49 14.87 -10.92 -20.68
C ASP A 49 13.44 -10.65 -21.14
N SER A 50 12.89 -11.47 -22.04
CA SER A 50 11.57 -11.23 -22.63
C SER A 50 10.41 -11.66 -21.73
N THR A 51 10.63 -12.73 -20.96
CA THR A 51 9.59 -13.48 -20.24
C THR A 51 9.36 -12.98 -18.81
N ALA A 52 10.43 -12.61 -18.09
CA ALA A 52 10.30 -11.83 -16.84
C ALA A 52 9.55 -10.51 -17.10
N SER A 53 9.73 -9.93 -18.29
CA SER A 53 9.00 -8.75 -18.72
C SER A 53 7.49 -8.99 -18.91
N PHE A 54 7.02 -10.21 -19.23
CA PHE A 54 5.59 -10.48 -19.41
C PHE A 54 4.83 -10.51 -18.09
N TYR A 55 5.32 -11.29 -17.12
CA TYR A 55 4.76 -11.34 -15.76
C TYR A 55 4.78 -9.95 -15.12
N SER A 56 5.94 -9.29 -15.12
CA SER A 56 6.11 -7.94 -14.57
C SER A 56 5.19 -6.92 -15.27
N ARG A 57 4.97 -7.03 -16.59
CA ARG A 57 4.02 -6.18 -17.35
C ARG A 57 2.57 -6.42 -16.93
N ASN A 58 2.16 -7.66 -16.66
CA ASN A 58 0.82 -7.97 -16.19
C ASN A 58 0.59 -7.45 -14.77
N VAL A 59 1.53 -7.68 -13.85
CA VAL A 59 1.47 -7.13 -12.49
C VAL A 59 1.40 -5.60 -12.54
N LYS A 60 2.27 -4.96 -13.33
CA LYS A 60 2.26 -3.50 -13.53
C LYS A 60 0.93 -2.98 -14.08
N SER A 61 0.33 -3.70 -15.03
CA SER A 61 -0.97 -3.34 -15.60
C SER A 61 -2.08 -3.38 -14.54
N ILE A 62 -2.12 -4.43 -13.72
CA ILE A 62 -3.07 -4.57 -12.61
C ILE A 62 -2.86 -3.47 -11.57
N VAL A 63 -1.62 -3.22 -11.13
CA VAL A 63 -1.29 -2.18 -10.14
C VAL A 63 -1.73 -0.80 -10.62
N LYS A 64 -1.49 -0.46 -11.91
CA LYS A 64 -1.96 0.80 -12.48
C LYS A 64 -3.48 0.95 -12.43
N ARG A 65 -4.22 -0.11 -12.77
CA ARG A 65 -5.70 -0.11 -12.67
C ARG A 65 -6.16 0.05 -11.22
N VAL A 66 -5.52 -0.64 -10.28
CA VAL A 66 -5.78 -0.50 -8.83
C VAL A 66 -5.59 0.95 -8.39
N CYS A 67 -4.46 1.60 -8.71
CA CYS A 67 -4.22 3.00 -8.31
C CYS A 67 -5.30 3.94 -8.84
N LEU A 68 -5.73 3.74 -10.09
CA LEU A 68 -6.79 4.54 -10.71
C LEU A 68 -8.15 4.33 -10.03
N LEU A 69 -8.53 3.08 -9.77
CA LEU A 69 -9.82 2.72 -9.20
C LEU A 69 -9.93 3.04 -7.70
N ALA A 70 -8.82 2.96 -6.96
CA ALA A 70 -8.77 3.30 -5.53
C ALA A 70 -9.09 4.78 -5.26
N LEU A 71 -8.86 5.68 -6.23
CA LEU A 71 -9.16 7.10 -6.12
C LEU A 71 -10.53 7.48 -6.74
N HIS A 72 -11.32 6.50 -7.16
CA HIS A 72 -12.58 6.75 -7.85
C HIS A 72 -13.69 7.21 -6.87
N PRO A 73 -14.60 8.12 -7.25
CA PRO A 73 -15.67 8.62 -6.37
C PRO A 73 -16.71 7.55 -5.98
N ALA A 74 -16.96 6.56 -6.84
CA ALA A 74 -17.85 5.45 -6.53
C ALA A 74 -17.20 4.41 -5.59
N SER A 75 -17.92 4.05 -4.51
CA SER A 75 -17.51 3.10 -3.47
C SER A 75 -17.22 1.69 -4.02
N SER A 76 -18.07 1.18 -4.92
CA SER A 76 -17.91 -0.14 -5.55
C SER A 76 -16.57 -0.28 -6.28
N LYS A 77 -16.11 0.79 -6.95
CA LYS A 77 -14.83 0.79 -7.65
C LYS A 77 -13.63 0.79 -6.68
N ARG A 78 -13.72 1.54 -5.58
CA ARG A 78 -12.69 1.56 -4.53
C ARG A 78 -12.57 0.21 -3.84
N LEU A 79 -13.70 -0.40 -3.50
CA LEU A 79 -13.76 -1.74 -2.93
C LEU A 79 -13.18 -2.80 -3.88
N GLY A 80 -13.56 -2.74 -5.17
CA GLY A 80 -12.98 -3.62 -6.21
C GLY A 80 -11.46 -3.46 -6.33
N ALA A 81 -10.93 -2.25 -6.21
CA ALA A 81 -9.49 -1.98 -6.23
C ALA A 81 -8.77 -2.61 -5.02
N ALA A 82 -9.35 -2.48 -3.82
CA ALA A 82 -8.80 -3.07 -2.61
C ALA A 82 -8.81 -4.61 -2.67
N LEU A 83 -9.92 -5.22 -3.09
CA LEU A 83 -10.01 -6.67 -3.30
C LEU A 83 -9.00 -7.17 -4.32
N ALA A 84 -8.86 -6.47 -5.45
CA ALA A 84 -7.87 -6.81 -6.47
C ALA A 84 -6.45 -6.81 -5.91
N PHE A 85 -6.07 -5.76 -5.17
CA PHE A 85 -4.75 -5.67 -4.57
C PHE A 85 -4.52 -6.74 -3.49
N ASN A 86 -5.51 -6.98 -2.63
CA ASN A 86 -5.45 -8.03 -1.60
C ASN A 86 -5.31 -9.44 -2.20
N ALA A 87 -5.78 -9.66 -3.43
CA ALA A 87 -5.57 -10.92 -4.12
C ALA A 87 -4.17 -11.05 -4.75
N VAL A 88 -3.56 -9.95 -5.20
CA VAL A 88 -2.31 -9.95 -5.98
C VAL A 88 -1.07 -9.44 -5.23
N TYR A 89 -1.19 -9.01 -3.96
CA TYR A 89 -0.05 -8.44 -3.21
C TYR A 89 1.13 -9.41 -3.12
N ALA A 90 0.86 -10.73 -3.08
CA ALA A 90 1.87 -11.77 -3.01
C ALA A 90 2.70 -11.85 -4.30
N GLN A 91 2.11 -11.51 -5.45
CA GLN A 91 2.80 -11.43 -6.74
C GLN A 91 3.53 -10.09 -6.87
N PHE A 92 2.91 -9.01 -6.40
CA PHE A 92 3.51 -7.68 -6.40
C PHE A 92 4.80 -7.61 -5.57
N ARG A 93 4.84 -8.22 -4.37
CA ARG A 93 6.00 -8.15 -3.48
C ARG A 93 7.26 -8.83 -4.00
N GLU A 94 7.13 -9.77 -4.94
CA GLU A 94 8.27 -10.49 -5.52
C GLU A 94 8.98 -9.63 -6.59
N GLU A 95 8.32 -8.60 -7.10
CA GLU A 95 8.84 -7.71 -8.14
C GLU A 95 9.43 -6.44 -7.54
N ASP A 96 10.72 -6.48 -7.14
CA ASP A 96 11.38 -5.35 -6.48
C ASP A 96 11.33 -4.04 -7.29
N SER A 97 11.39 -4.13 -8.62
CA SER A 97 11.28 -2.96 -9.51
C SER A 97 9.90 -2.29 -9.42
N LEU A 98 8.84 -3.08 -9.30
CA LEU A 98 7.47 -2.59 -9.17
C LEU A 98 7.17 -2.10 -7.76
N VAL A 99 7.68 -2.79 -6.74
CA VAL A 99 7.61 -2.32 -5.34
C VAL A 99 8.28 -0.96 -5.22
N ASN A 100 9.51 -0.85 -5.74
CA ASN A 100 10.24 0.41 -5.73
C ASN A 100 9.52 1.52 -6.50
N ALA A 101 8.79 1.19 -7.59
CA ALA A 101 8.08 2.17 -8.39
C ALA A 101 6.73 2.62 -7.77
N PHE A 102 5.95 1.70 -7.21
CA PHE A 102 4.53 1.92 -6.88
C PHE A 102 4.20 1.89 -5.39
N ALA A 103 5.08 1.47 -4.48
CA ALA A 103 4.74 1.30 -3.06
C ALA A 103 4.16 2.58 -2.43
N PHE A 104 4.76 3.75 -2.69
CA PHE A 104 4.26 5.02 -2.16
C PHE A 104 2.98 5.51 -2.85
N GLU A 105 2.85 5.28 -4.17
CA GLU A 105 1.63 5.61 -4.90
C GLU A 105 0.45 4.80 -4.36
N LEU A 106 0.62 3.49 -4.16
CA LEU A 106 -0.39 2.60 -3.58
C LEU A 106 -0.74 2.97 -2.13
N LEU A 107 0.27 3.27 -1.29
CA LEU A 107 0.06 3.75 0.08
C LEU A 107 -0.86 4.98 0.08
N HIS A 108 -0.54 5.96 -0.75
CA HIS A 108 -1.33 7.19 -0.87
C HIS A 108 -2.73 6.91 -1.40
N CYS A 109 -2.86 6.09 -2.45
CA CYS A 109 -4.14 5.72 -3.04
C CYS A 109 -5.09 5.08 -2.01
N PHE A 110 -4.62 4.10 -1.22
CA PHE A 110 -5.48 3.43 -0.24
C PHE A 110 -5.80 4.31 0.97
N MET A 111 -4.86 5.13 1.44
CA MET A 111 -5.15 6.12 2.47
C MET A 111 -6.22 7.14 2.04
N ARG A 112 -6.14 7.64 0.79
CA ARG A 112 -7.18 8.51 0.21
C ARG A 112 -8.49 7.76 -0.01
N SER A 113 -8.44 6.49 -0.39
CA SER A 113 -9.62 5.63 -0.53
C SER A 113 -10.37 5.50 0.80
N ILE A 114 -9.66 5.34 1.92
CA ILE A 114 -10.25 5.30 3.26
C ILE A 114 -10.90 6.65 3.62
N GLN A 115 -10.28 7.78 3.28
CA GLN A 115 -10.89 9.10 3.50
C GLN A 115 -12.21 9.25 2.74
N LEU A 116 -12.23 8.85 1.46
CA LEU A 116 -13.44 8.90 0.65
C LEU A 116 -14.52 7.92 1.14
N ALA A 117 -14.11 6.81 1.76
CA ALA A 117 -15.01 5.79 2.26
C ALA A 117 -15.69 6.16 3.60
N ASP A 118 -15.31 7.28 4.25
CA ASP A 118 -16.00 7.77 5.45
C ASP A 118 -17.47 8.14 5.16
N ALA A 119 -17.78 8.50 3.91
CA ALA A 119 -19.14 8.76 3.43
C ALA A 119 -19.86 7.53 2.85
N ASP A 120 -19.19 6.37 2.80
CA ASP A 120 -19.80 5.14 2.27
C ASP A 120 -20.67 4.44 3.31
N ASP A 121 -21.57 3.57 2.84
CA ASP A 121 -22.28 2.64 3.71
C ASP A 121 -21.29 1.63 4.31
N ALA A 122 -21.25 1.55 5.64
CA ALA A 122 -20.37 0.65 6.38
C ALA A 122 -20.56 -0.84 6.02
N SER A 123 -21.75 -1.24 5.58
CA SER A 123 -22.03 -2.62 5.16
C SER A 123 -21.26 -3.06 3.90
N LEU A 124 -20.73 -2.11 3.12
CA LEU A 124 -19.96 -2.43 1.92
C LEU A 124 -18.58 -3.04 2.24
N GLY A 125 -18.00 -2.72 3.39
CA GLY A 125 -16.67 -3.22 3.77
C GLY A 125 -15.49 -2.52 3.08
N THR A 126 -15.68 -1.34 2.50
CA THR A 126 -14.63 -0.63 1.73
C THR A 126 -13.44 -0.28 2.61
N VAL A 127 -13.68 0.22 3.83
CA VAL A 127 -12.64 0.63 4.77
C VAL A 127 -11.79 -0.58 5.17
N GLU A 128 -12.43 -1.68 5.52
CA GLU A 128 -11.81 -2.93 5.96
C GLU A 128 -10.90 -3.52 4.88
N GLN A 129 -11.36 -3.53 3.63
CA GLN A 129 -10.55 -4.02 2.51
C GLN A 129 -9.37 -3.09 2.21
N CYS A 130 -9.55 -1.78 2.32
CA CYS A 130 -8.45 -0.82 2.17
C CYS A 130 -7.43 -0.93 3.31
N ASP A 131 -7.88 -1.13 4.54
CA ASP A 131 -7.00 -1.35 5.70
C ASP A 131 -6.19 -2.64 5.56
N LEU A 132 -6.80 -3.71 5.05
CA LEU A 132 -6.10 -4.94 4.70
C LEU A 132 -5.05 -4.72 3.59
N ALA A 133 -5.37 -3.90 2.59
CA ALA A 133 -4.40 -3.53 1.55
C ALA A 133 -3.22 -2.75 2.12
N LEU A 134 -3.48 -1.80 3.03
CA LEU A 134 -2.45 -1.05 3.75
C LEU A 134 -1.60 -1.96 4.64
N ASP A 135 -2.19 -2.99 5.25
CA ASP A 135 -1.47 -4.00 6.02
C ASP A 135 -0.47 -4.81 5.18
N HIS A 136 -0.89 -5.20 3.98
CA HIS A 136 0.00 -5.86 3.03
C HIS A 136 1.13 -4.93 2.57
N LEU A 137 0.81 -3.67 2.26
CA LEU A 137 1.79 -2.65 1.87
C LEU A 137 2.79 -2.34 2.97
N GLU A 138 2.33 -2.18 4.21
CA GLU A 138 3.19 -1.94 5.36
C GLU A 138 4.25 -3.03 5.49
N ARG A 139 3.84 -4.31 5.41
CA ARG A 139 4.76 -5.45 5.48
C ARG A 139 5.81 -5.41 4.39
N ILE A 140 5.41 -5.11 3.15
CA ILE A 140 6.30 -4.99 2.00
C ILE A 140 7.28 -3.82 2.20
N MET A 141 6.77 -2.66 2.62
CA MET A 141 7.56 -1.46 2.84
C MET A 141 8.57 -1.61 3.97
N VAL A 142 8.21 -2.28 5.07
CA VAL A 142 9.13 -2.59 6.17
C VAL A 142 10.25 -3.53 5.70
N GLU A 143 9.92 -4.57 4.93
CA GLU A 143 10.91 -5.50 4.38
C GLU A 143 11.86 -4.83 3.36
N ARG A 144 11.38 -3.82 2.63
CA ARG A 144 12.16 -3.06 1.63
C ARG A 144 12.59 -1.68 2.11
N ALA A 145 12.53 -1.42 3.41
CA ALA A 145 12.75 -0.09 3.98
C ALA A 145 14.12 0.51 3.60
N ALA A 146 15.18 -0.31 3.54
CA ALA A 146 16.52 0.16 3.16
C ALA A 146 16.55 0.75 1.74
N ALA A 147 15.90 0.10 0.77
CA ALA A 147 15.80 0.59 -0.60
C ALA A 147 14.88 1.81 -0.70
N LEU A 148 13.78 1.84 0.08
CA LEU A 148 12.80 2.92 0.06
C LEU A 148 13.27 4.21 0.74
N LYS A 149 14.33 4.16 1.56
CA LYS A 149 14.97 5.36 2.12
C LYS A 149 15.74 6.15 1.08
N VAL A 150 16.37 5.47 0.14
CA VAL A 150 17.18 6.09 -0.91
C VAL A 150 16.28 6.56 -2.03
N GLU A 151 16.60 7.71 -2.62
CA GLU A 151 15.89 8.21 -3.80
C GLU A 151 16.20 7.35 -5.03
N SER A 152 15.20 7.21 -5.91
CA SER A 152 15.31 6.40 -7.11
C SER A 152 14.59 7.09 -8.27
N GLN A 153 15.27 7.23 -9.41
CA GLN A 153 14.77 7.93 -10.60
C GLN A 153 13.54 7.25 -11.24
N GLY A 154 13.25 5.98 -10.91
CA GLY A 154 12.08 5.26 -11.40
C GLY A 154 10.89 5.26 -10.44
N ARG A 155 11.01 5.90 -9.27
CA ARG A 155 9.98 5.86 -8.23
C ARG A 155 8.91 6.90 -8.48
N ARG A 156 7.65 6.47 -8.48
CA ARG A 156 6.52 7.36 -8.71
C ARG A 156 6.20 8.17 -7.45
N THR A 157 6.00 9.46 -7.64
CA THR A 157 5.39 10.32 -6.64
C THR A 157 3.87 10.15 -6.71
N PRO A 158 3.18 10.10 -5.56
CA PRO A 158 1.73 9.97 -5.58
C PRO A 158 1.05 11.14 -6.29
N LEU A 159 0.08 10.82 -7.17
CA LEU A 159 -0.66 11.80 -7.95
C LEU A 159 -1.43 12.76 -7.05
N GLY A 160 -1.36 14.07 -7.37
CA GLY A 160 -2.05 15.13 -6.61
C GLY A 160 -1.46 15.40 -5.22
N SER A 161 -0.35 14.76 -4.87
CA SER A 161 0.33 14.98 -3.59
C SER A 161 1.37 16.10 -3.70
N LYS A 162 1.65 16.78 -2.57
CA LYS A 162 2.73 17.77 -2.45
C LYS A 162 4.07 17.12 -2.07
N TRP A 163 4.28 15.85 -2.44
CA TRP A 163 5.49 15.13 -2.07
C TRP A 163 6.69 15.70 -2.84
N THR A 164 7.71 16.15 -2.11
CA THR A 164 8.95 16.69 -2.68
C THR A 164 9.82 15.59 -3.29
N SER A 165 9.83 14.43 -2.65
CA SER A 165 10.46 13.22 -3.19
C SER A 165 9.72 11.97 -2.76
N ALA A 166 9.87 10.91 -3.53
CA ALA A 166 9.31 9.62 -3.18
C ALA A 166 10.30 8.87 -2.27
N THR A 167 10.33 9.19 -0.99
CA THR A 167 11.18 8.52 0.01
C THR A 167 10.38 8.10 1.22
N LEU A 168 10.90 7.12 1.97
CA LEU A 168 10.25 6.66 3.20
C LEU A 168 10.10 7.80 4.22
N GLU A 169 11.04 8.74 4.24
CA GLU A 169 10.98 9.91 5.12
C GLU A 169 9.79 10.81 4.79
N VAL A 170 9.63 11.17 3.51
CA VAL A 170 8.49 11.98 3.05
C VAL A 170 7.17 11.25 3.30
N ALA A 171 7.13 9.93 3.09
CA ALA A 171 5.94 9.12 3.36
C ALA A 171 5.53 9.16 4.84
N VAL A 172 6.48 8.98 5.77
CA VAL A 172 6.20 9.04 7.21
C VAL A 172 5.78 10.46 7.63
N ARG A 173 6.46 11.50 7.12
CA ARG A 173 6.07 12.90 7.37
C ARG A 173 4.63 13.16 6.90
N TRP A 174 4.29 12.65 5.72
CA TRP A 174 2.94 12.78 5.19
C TRP A 174 1.90 12.03 6.03
N LEU A 175 2.21 10.81 6.49
CA LEU A 175 1.36 10.03 7.39
C LEU A 175 1.09 10.74 8.72
N VAL A 176 2.09 11.44 9.29
CA VAL A 176 1.89 12.26 10.50
C VAL A 176 0.82 13.34 10.24
N GLY A 177 0.81 13.96 9.06
CA GLY A 177 -0.25 14.89 8.65
C GLY A 177 -1.62 14.21 8.49
N GLN A 178 -1.66 12.93 8.14
CA GLN A 178 -2.91 12.18 8.03
C GLN A 178 -3.53 11.85 9.40
N CYS A 179 -2.75 11.86 10.49
CA CYS A 179 -3.27 11.65 11.85
C CYS A 179 -4.20 12.77 12.34
N GLY A 180 -4.20 13.92 11.68
CA GLY A 180 -5.04 15.09 12.01
C GLY A 180 -6.27 15.27 11.11
N GLN A 181 -6.57 14.34 10.21
CA GLN A 181 -7.72 14.45 9.29
C GLN A 181 -9.05 14.33 10.04
N PRO A 182 -10.17 14.91 9.56
CA PRO A 182 -11.45 14.77 10.26
C PRO A 182 -11.99 13.33 10.23
N GLU A 183 -11.69 12.56 9.17
CA GLU A 183 -12.20 11.20 8.99
C GLU A 183 -11.56 10.22 9.99
N SER A 184 -12.41 9.57 10.78
CA SER A 184 -11.98 8.76 11.92
C SER A 184 -11.18 7.51 11.49
N ALA A 185 -11.64 6.84 10.43
CA ALA A 185 -10.98 5.66 9.87
C ALA A 185 -9.59 6.00 9.32
N CYS A 186 -9.46 7.10 8.59
CA CYS A 186 -8.18 7.52 8.04
C CYS A 186 -7.16 7.85 9.14
N ARG A 187 -7.58 8.59 10.18
CA ARG A 187 -6.73 8.87 11.34
C ARG A 187 -6.26 7.60 12.03
N ALA A 188 -7.16 6.64 12.24
CA ALA A 188 -6.85 5.36 12.87
C ALA A 188 -5.82 4.58 12.02
N ALA A 189 -6.03 4.48 10.71
CA ALA A 189 -5.11 3.84 9.78
C ALA A 189 -3.72 4.52 9.78
N ALA A 190 -3.66 5.86 9.74
CA ALA A 190 -2.41 6.61 9.78
C ALA A 190 -1.62 6.34 11.07
N MET A 191 -2.29 6.44 12.23
CA MET A 191 -1.69 6.16 13.54
C MET A 191 -1.17 4.72 13.61
N ARG A 192 -1.96 3.76 13.10
CA ARG A 192 -1.60 2.34 13.05
C ARG A 192 -0.35 2.10 12.21
N LEU A 193 -0.26 2.68 11.02
CA LEU A 193 0.90 2.54 10.11
C LEU A 193 2.18 3.16 10.68
N LEU A 194 2.04 4.26 11.45
CA LEU A 194 3.19 4.93 12.05
C LEU A 194 3.78 4.15 13.22
N VAL A 195 2.95 3.76 14.19
CA VAL A 195 3.44 3.19 15.45
C VAL A 195 3.50 1.65 15.38
N ASN A 196 2.50 1.05 14.74
CA ASN A 196 2.21 -0.39 14.71
C ASN A 196 2.38 -1.06 16.08
N ASP A 197 1.40 -0.83 16.94
CA ASP A 197 1.35 -1.36 18.31
C ASP A 197 1.03 -2.86 18.35
N GLY A 198 0.83 -3.48 17.18
CA GLY A 198 0.15 -4.76 17.02
C GLY A 198 -1.34 -4.59 17.31
N SER A 199 -2.19 -4.91 16.34
CA SER A 199 -3.60 -5.14 16.65
C SER A 199 -3.72 -6.27 17.69
N PRO A 200 -4.75 -6.27 18.56
CA PRO A 200 -4.96 -7.34 19.55
C PRO A 200 -5.01 -8.76 18.94
N THR A 201 -5.30 -8.85 17.65
CA THR A 201 -5.58 -10.07 16.91
C THR A 201 -4.34 -10.79 16.35
N ASP A 202 -3.16 -10.17 16.30
CA ASP A 202 -1.98 -10.79 15.67
C ASP A 202 -0.69 -10.62 16.48
N ARG A 203 -0.33 -11.67 17.25
CA ARG A 203 0.93 -11.72 18.04
C ARG A 203 2.19 -11.62 17.16
N ARG A 204 2.13 -11.89 15.85
CA ARG A 204 3.29 -11.77 14.94
C ARG A 204 3.60 -10.33 14.54
N ARG A 205 2.65 -9.38 14.68
CA ARG A 205 2.84 -7.95 14.33
C ARG A 205 3.77 -7.20 15.27
N ARG A 206 3.85 -7.57 16.56
CA ARG A 206 4.63 -6.84 17.58
C ARG A 206 6.13 -6.70 17.27
N VAL A 207 6.69 -7.59 16.46
CA VAL A 207 8.16 -7.68 16.30
C VAL A 207 8.70 -6.66 15.29
N ARG A 208 7.91 -6.26 14.28
CA ARG A 208 8.43 -5.49 13.13
C ARG A 208 8.46 -3.97 13.38
N GLY A 209 7.55 -3.44 14.19
CA GLY A 209 7.41 -2.00 14.43
C GLY A 209 6.95 -1.23 13.19
N GLY A 210 6.24 -0.12 13.38
CA GLY A 210 5.62 0.62 12.28
C GLY A 210 6.64 1.31 11.36
N LEU A 211 6.14 1.95 10.29
CA LEU A 211 7.00 2.62 9.29
C LEU A 211 7.92 3.68 9.91
N ALA A 212 7.49 4.31 11.01
CA ALA A 212 8.30 5.27 11.73
C ALA A 212 9.55 4.63 12.37
N ARG A 213 9.46 3.38 12.86
CA ARG A 213 10.62 2.66 13.41
C ARG A 213 11.67 2.42 12.34
N CYS A 214 11.25 2.10 11.12
CA CYS A 214 12.16 1.91 9.99
C CYS A 214 13.03 3.13 9.72
N LEU A 215 12.55 4.35 9.96
CA LEU A 215 13.35 5.57 9.84
C LEU A 215 14.36 5.72 10.99
N LEU A 216 13.93 5.42 12.23
CA LEU A 216 14.74 5.59 13.44
C LEU A 216 15.87 4.56 13.55
N THR A 217 15.69 3.35 13.01
CA THR A 217 16.74 2.34 12.97
C THR A 217 17.66 2.56 11.78
N SER A 218 18.59 3.51 11.91
CA SER A 218 19.81 3.58 11.11
C SER A 218 21.00 2.85 11.77
N SER A 219 20.83 2.34 13.00
CA SER A 219 21.89 1.60 13.72
C SER A 219 21.37 0.26 14.27
N PRO A 220 22.07 -0.87 14.03
CA PRO A 220 21.64 -2.22 14.42
C PRO A 220 21.61 -2.46 15.94
N GLU A 221 22.20 -1.58 16.76
CA GLU A 221 22.36 -1.79 18.21
C GLU A 221 21.11 -1.50 19.05
N LYS A 222 20.12 -0.75 18.54
CA LYS A 222 18.90 -0.39 19.30
C LYS A 222 17.70 -1.31 19.03
N ARG A 223 17.94 -2.59 18.76
CA ARG A 223 16.87 -3.59 18.56
C ARG A 223 16.12 -3.96 19.85
N GLN A 224 16.71 -3.74 21.02
CA GLN A 224 16.18 -4.24 22.30
C GLN A 224 15.65 -3.18 23.28
N GLN A 225 15.85 -1.88 23.01
CA GLN A 225 15.43 -0.81 23.91
C GLN A 225 14.40 0.09 23.21
N THR A 226 13.11 -0.15 23.44
CA THR A 226 12.06 0.88 23.52
C THR A 226 10.71 0.18 23.70
N ALA A 227 10.47 -0.28 24.94
CA ALA A 227 9.11 -0.51 25.44
C ALA A 227 8.48 0.83 25.87
N ALA A 228 8.49 1.83 24.99
CA ALA A 228 7.83 3.11 25.25
C ALA A 228 6.38 3.02 24.78
N SER A 229 5.45 3.64 25.50
CA SER A 229 4.04 3.66 25.08
C SER A 229 3.89 4.33 23.70
N PRO A 230 2.89 3.95 22.89
CA PRO A 230 2.64 4.52 21.56
C PRO A 230 2.63 6.06 21.55
N ARG A 231 2.09 6.66 22.62
CA ARG A 231 2.08 8.12 22.85
C ARG A 231 3.48 8.71 23.01
N GLN A 232 4.36 8.07 23.80
CA GLN A 232 5.73 8.53 24.00
C GLN A 232 6.57 8.39 22.73
N PHE A 233 6.37 7.30 21.97
CA PHE A 233 7.00 7.12 20.67
C PHE A 233 6.58 8.22 19.70
N PHE A 234 5.28 8.51 19.60
CA PHE A 234 4.76 9.56 18.74
C PHE A 234 5.27 10.95 19.15
N GLN A 235 5.33 11.24 20.45
CA GLN A 235 5.91 12.50 20.96
C GLN A 235 7.40 12.62 20.65
N ALA A 236 8.18 11.55 20.77
CA ALA A 236 9.59 11.53 20.39
C ALA A 236 9.77 11.74 18.88
N LEU A 237 8.95 11.09 18.07
CA LEU A 237 8.92 11.24 16.62
C LEU A 237 8.60 12.71 16.25
N LEU A 238 7.54 13.27 16.82
CA LEU A 238 7.17 14.67 16.62
C LEU A 238 8.26 15.63 17.07
N LYS A 239 8.93 15.36 18.20
CA LYS A 239 10.03 16.20 18.69
C LYS A 239 11.23 16.15 17.73
N GLN A 240 11.56 14.98 17.19
CA GLN A 240 12.63 14.82 16.23
C GLN A 240 12.30 15.45 14.87
N PHE A 241 11.06 15.32 14.40
CA PHE A 241 10.59 16.03 13.21
C PHE A 241 10.59 17.55 13.42
N LYS A 242 10.18 18.03 14.61
CA LYS A 242 10.22 19.44 14.96
C LYS A 242 11.64 20.00 14.96
N ALA A 243 12.59 19.27 15.53
CA ALA A 243 13.99 19.69 15.61
C ALA A 243 14.68 19.71 14.24
N ASN A 244 14.37 18.75 13.36
CA ASN A 244 15.11 18.59 12.10
C ASN A 244 14.44 19.27 10.89
N TYR A 245 13.14 19.56 10.93
CA TYR A 245 12.40 19.91 9.69
C TYR A 245 11.28 20.95 9.84
N PHE A 246 10.95 21.45 11.03
CA PHE A 246 9.82 22.40 11.20
C PHE A 246 10.18 23.87 11.01
N TYR A 247 11.45 24.24 10.81
CA TYR A 247 11.82 25.64 10.64
C TYR A 247 11.54 26.23 9.25
N ASP A 248 11.23 25.40 8.22
CA ASP A 248 11.29 25.88 6.83
C ASP A 248 9.98 25.93 6.04
N ARG A 249 8.81 25.46 6.55
CA ARG A 249 7.56 25.53 5.74
C ARG A 249 6.27 25.23 6.49
N TRP A 250 5.84 26.12 7.38
CA TRP A 250 4.45 26.20 7.85
C TRP A 250 3.98 27.66 7.94
N GLU A 251 4.16 28.38 6.83
CA GLU A 251 3.32 29.53 6.43
C GLU A 251 2.58 29.18 5.15
#